data_AF-A0A8B8NE03-F1
#
_entry.id   AF-A0A8B8NE03-F1
#
_cell.length_a   1.000
_cell.length_b   1.000
_cell.length_c   1.000
_cell.angle_alpha   90.00
_cell.angle_beta   90.00
_cell.angle_gamma   90.00
#
_symmetry.space_group_name_H-M   'P 1'
#
loop_
_entity.id
_entity.type
_entity.pdbx_description
1 polymer ?
#
loop_
_entity_poly.entity_id
_entity_poly.type
_entity_poly.pdbx_seq_one_letter_code
_entity_poly.pdbx_strand_id
1 'polypeptide(L)'
;KCSVIKADQRLKLYKVELNPVRCLVVDVSCLSKDLDMRLMLFNKRVLTAISENEKNSISDLITSAVLDSNVKGGLRWPLGKASSGDRYSVFGMRHTISKTYKNSSMRLKARHADRFRFRNSHGQVTEEIELNFKGITSVLH
;
A
#
# COMPACT_ATOMS: atom_id res chain seq x y z
N LYS A 1 4.60 1.22 6.44
CA LYS A 1 5.84 0.99 5.69
C LYS A 1 6.35 -0.35 6.16
N CYS A 2 6.83 -1.20 5.26
CA CYS A 2 7.39 -2.50 5.63
C CYS A 2 8.70 -2.74 4.90
N SER A 3 9.56 -3.59 5.44
CA SER A 3 10.75 -4.07 4.72
C SER A 3 10.57 -5.54 4.37
N VAL A 4 11.18 -5.97 3.26
CA VAL A 4 11.35 -7.40 2.99
C VAL A 4 12.61 -7.86 3.70
N ILE A 5 12.48 -8.85 4.58
CA ILE A 5 13.60 -9.59 5.15
C ILE A 5 14.15 -10.48 4.03
N LYS A 6 15.34 -10.17 3.53
CA LYS A 6 15.94 -10.85 2.36
C LYS A 6 16.11 -12.36 2.57
N ALA A 7 16.44 -12.78 3.79
CA ALA A 7 16.65 -14.20 4.13
C ALA A 7 15.38 -15.04 3.94
N ASP A 8 14.21 -14.50 4.34
CA ASP A 8 12.97 -15.28 4.43
C ASP A 8 11.93 -14.88 3.38
N GLN A 9 12.20 -13.84 2.58
CA GLN A 9 11.22 -13.16 1.72
C GLN A 9 9.94 -12.71 2.46
N ARG A 10 10.02 -12.50 3.77
CA ARG A 10 8.89 -12.08 4.61
C ARG A 10 8.81 -10.58 4.74
N LEU A 11 7.60 -10.05 4.88
CA LEU A 11 7.37 -8.65 5.20
C LEU A 11 7.49 -8.42 6.71
N LYS A 12 8.20 -7.36 7.09
CA LYS A 12 8.27 -6.86 8.47
C LYS A 12 7.77 -5.42 8.53
N LEU A 13 6.91 -5.12 9.51
CA LEU A 13 6.45 -3.76 9.74
C LEU A 13 7.63 -2.85 10.12
N TYR A 14 7.75 -1.71 9.43
CA TYR A 14 8.77 -0.68 9.67
C TYR A 14 8.18 0.58 10.31
N LYS A 15 7.04 1.06 9.80
CA LYS A 15 6.37 2.29 10.31
C LYS A 15 4.87 2.22 10.02
N VAL A 16 4.00 2.74 10.89
CA VAL A 16 2.59 2.95 10.55
C VAL A 16 2.31 4.45 10.51
N GLU A 17 1.59 4.91 9.50
CA GLU A 17 1.18 6.32 9.34
C GLU A 17 -0.35 6.37 9.25
N LEU A 18 -0.98 7.27 10.02
CA LEU A 18 -2.43 7.47 10.01
C LEU A 18 -2.84 8.36 8.83
N ASN A 19 -3.90 7.99 8.12
CA ASN A 19 -4.55 8.86 7.15
C ASN A 19 -5.98 9.18 7.63
N PRO A 20 -6.29 10.46 7.96
CA PRO A 20 -7.56 10.84 8.57
C PRO A 20 -8.77 10.73 7.64
N VAL A 21 -8.59 10.58 6.33
CA VAL A 21 -9.68 10.61 5.33
C VAL A 21 -10.27 9.20 5.08
N ARG A 22 -9.58 8.13 5.45
CA ARG A 22 -9.98 6.75 5.10
C ARG A 22 -9.75 5.82 6.28
N CYS A 23 -10.69 4.91 6.53
CA CYS A 23 -10.53 3.84 7.53
C CYS A 23 -9.13 3.20 7.39
N LEU A 24 -8.41 3.11 8.52
CA LEU A 24 -6.97 2.84 8.68
C LEU A 24 -6.24 2.34 7.43
N VAL A 25 -5.78 3.24 6.56
CA VAL A 25 -4.90 2.83 5.47
C VAL A 25 -3.47 2.76 5.97
N VAL A 26 -2.90 1.55 6.03
CA VAL A 26 -1.49 1.32 6.36
C VAL A 26 -0.69 1.31 5.07
N ASP A 27 0.00 2.41 4.78
CA ASP A 27 0.88 2.49 3.62
C ASP A 27 2.08 1.58 3.83
N VAL A 28 2.25 0.53 3.04
CA VAL A 28 3.30 -0.49 3.19
C VAL A 28 4.40 -0.25 2.15
N SER A 29 5.14 0.86 2.25
CA SER A 29 6.28 1.08 1.33
C SER A 29 7.38 0.03 1.56
N CYS A 30 7.67 -0.80 0.56
CA CYS A 30 8.77 -1.77 0.57
C CYS A 30 10.02 -1.20 -0.09
N LEU A 31 10.88 -0.59 0.73
CA LEU A 31 12.05 0.17 0.27
C LEU A 31 13.08 -0.68 -0.48
N SER A 32 13.10 -2.00 -0.31
CA SER A 32 14.14 -2.87 -0.88
C SER A 32 13.88 -3.29 -2.33
N LYS A 33 12.71 -3.02 -2.90
CA LYS A 33 12.32 -3.49 -4.25
C LYS A 33 11.67 -2.41 -5.14
N ASP A 34 11.75 -1.13 -4.78
CA ASP A 34 10.96 -0.05 -5.43
C ASP A 34 9.48 -0.40 -5.57
N LEU A 35 8.98 -1.12 -4.57
CA LEU A 35 7.69 -1.78 -4.57
C LEU A 35 6.80 -1.02 -3.59
N ASP A 36 6.04 -0.06 -4.12
CA ASP A 36 5.08 0.70 -3.32
C ASP A 36 3.86 -0.17 -3.05
N MET A 37 3.88 -0.91 -1.93
CA MET A 37 2.71 -1.64 -1.46
C MET A 37 1.84 -0.76 -0.57
N ARG A 38 0.51 -0.86 -0.70
CA ARG A 38 -0.43 -0.15 0.18
C ARG A 38 -1.43 -1.15 0.72
N LEU A 39 -1.44 -1.31 2.05
CA LEU A 39 -2.37 -2.20 2.74
C LEU A 39 -3.49 -1.36 3.35
N MET A 40 -4.68 -1.44 2.77
CA MET A 40 -5.84 -0.77 3.36
C MET A 40 -6.40 -1.68 4.45
N LEU A 41 -6.43 -1.23 5.70
CA LEU A 41 -7.10 -1.93 6.79
C LEU A 41 -8.43 -1.25 7.08
N PHE A 42 -9.46 -2.07 7.26
CA PHE A 42 -10.72 -1.57 7.77
C PHE A 42 -10.69 -1.65 9.30
N ASN A 43 -11.08 -0.56 9.97
CA ASN A 43 -11.41 -0.55 11.39
C ASN A 43 -12.83 0.03 11.55
N LYS A 44 -13.62 -0.55 12.45
CA LYS A 44 -14.99 -0.11 12.76
C LYS A 44 -15.04 1.25 13.48
N ARG A 45 -13.92 1.79 13.97
CA ARG A 45 -13.83 3.09 14.65
C ARG A 45 -12.77 4.00 14.01
N VAL A 46 -13.03 5.31 14.02
CA VAL A 46 -12.04 6.33 13.66
C VAL A 46 -10.96 6.34 14.74
N LEU A 47 -9.69 6.18 14.33
CA LEU A 47 -8.55 6.21 15.23
C LEU A 47 -7.88 7.58 15.18
N THR A 48 -7.75 8.22 16.34
CA THR A 48 -6.95 9.45 16.53
C THR A 48 -5.49 9.15 16.83
N ALA A 49 -5.19 7.96 17.36
CA ALA A 49 -3.85 7.45 17.63
C ALA A 49 -3.78 5.93 17.42
N ILE A 50 -2.57 5.37 17.24
CA ILE A 50 -2.33 3.92 17.13
C ILE A 50 -1.66 3.43 18.42
N SER A 51 -2.38 2.61 19.18
CA SER A 51 -1.88 1.95 20.40
C SER A 51 -0.95 0.76 20.07
N GLU A 52 -0.17 0.31 21.05
CA GLU A 52 0.78 -0.79 20.85
C GLU A 52 0.10 -2.11 20.48
N ASN A 53 -1.09 -2.37 21.04
CA ASN A 53 -1.90 -3.54 20.68
C ASN A 53 -2.36 -3.50 19.20
N GLU A 54 -2.64 -2.30 18.68
CA GLU A 54 -3.00 -2.12 17.28
C GLU A 54 -1.78 -2.29 16.38
N LYS A 55 -0.60 -1.79 16.78
CA LYS A 55 0.66 -2.06 16.07
C LYS A 55 0.95 -3.56 15.99
N ASN A 56 0.76 -4.31 17.09
CA ASN A 56 0.94 -5.75 17.13
C ASN A 56 -0.04 -6.45 16.18
N SER A 57 -1.32 -6.10 16.23
CA SER A 57 -2.34 -6.68 15.34
C SER A 57 -2.01 -6.43 13.86
N ILE A 58 -1.56 -5.22 13.52
CA ILE A 58 -1.11 -4.84 12.18
C ILE A 58 0.16 -5.61 11.78
N SER A 59 1.10 -5.75 12.71
CA SER A 59 2.36 -6.47 12.51
C SER A 59 2.12 -7.95 12.21
N ASP A 60 1.25 -8.61 12.97
CA ASP A 60 0.89 -10.02 12.76
C ASP A 60 0.28 -10.24 11.37
N LEU A 61 -0.59 -9.33 10.95
CA LEU A 61 -1.24 -9.37 9.65
C LEU A 61 -0.26 -9.10 8.51
N ILE A 62 0.74 -8.23 8.69
CA ILE A 62 1.82 -8.04 7.70
C ILE A 62 2.73 -9.27 7.63
N THR A 63 3.05 -9.85 8.79
CA THR A 63 4.01 -10.96 8.92
C THR A 63 3.45 -12.30 8.44
N SER A 64 2.12 -12.41 8.35
CA SER A 64 1.40 -13.54 7.77
C SER A 64 1.19 -13.45 6.25
N ALA A 65 1.49 -12.30 5.65
CA ALA A 65 1.41 -12.10 4.21
C ALA A 65 2.51 -12.88 3.49
N VAL A 66 2.15 -13.46 2.34
CA VAL A 66 3.06 -14.18 1.45
C VAL A 66 3.16 -13.39 0.15
N LEU A 67 4.39 -13.11 -0.28
CA LEU A 67 4.65 -12.55 -1.61
C LEU A 67 4.30 -13.60 -2.67
N ASP A 68 3.45 -13.22 -3.61
CA ASP A 68 3.00 -14.10 -4.69
C ASP A 68 2.80 -13.27 -5.95
N SER A 69 3.69 -13.43 -6.93
CA SER A 69 3.64 -12.69 -8.20
C SER A 69 2.51 -13.15 -9.12
N ASN A 70 1.87 -14.29 -8.83
CA ASN A 70 0.82 -14.85 -9.66
C ASN A 70 -0.58 -14.31 -9.29
N VAL A 71 -0.69 -13.55 -8.20
CA VAL A 71 -1.94 -12.93 -7.77
C VAL A 71 -1.90 -11.42 -7.97
N LYS A 72 -3.05 -10.85 -8.34
CA LYS A 72 -3.22 -9.39 -8.44
C LYS A 72 -2.90 -8.74 -7.09
N GLY A 73 -2.08 -7.70 -7.11
CA GLY A 73 -1.59 -7.00 -5.93
C GLY A 73 -0.35 -7.63 -5.28
N GLY A 74 0.15 -8.76 -5.79
CA GLY A 74 1.46 -9.33 -5.43
C GLY A 74 1.54 -9.98 -4.04
N LEU A 75 0.43 -10.07 -3.32
CA LEU A 75 0.34 -10.62 -1.97
C LEU A 75 -0.85 -11.56 -1.82
N ARG A 76 -0.67 -12.61 -1.04
CA ARG A 76 -1.77 -13.45 -0.55
C ARG A 76 -1.62 -13.74 0.94
N TRP A 77 -2.72 -14.11 1.55
CA TRP A 77 -2.75 -14.60 2.93
C TRP A 77 -3.18 -16.05 2.96
N PRO A 78 -2.62 -16.88 3.85
CA PRO A 78 -3.21 -18.17 4.18
C PRO A 78 -4.67 -18.01 4.64
N LEU A 79 -5.47 -19.06 4.47
CA LEU A 79 -6.88 -19.05 4.87
C LEU A 79 -7.03 -18.64 6.34
N GLY A 80 -7.91 -17.67 6.60
CA GLY A 80 -8.13 -17.13 7.95
C GLY A 80 -7.04 -16.22 8.51
N LYS A 81 -5.98 -15.91 7.73
CA LYS A 81 -4.88 -15.02 8.15
C LYS A 81 -4.97 -13.60 7.58
N ALA A 82 -5.95 -13.33 6.71
CA ALA A 82 -6.23 -11.99 6.17
C ALA A 82 -6.96 -11.06 7.16
N SER A 83 -7.07 -11.49 8.42
CA SER A 83 -7.64 -10.75 9.54
C SER A 83 -6.80 -10.98 10.80
N SER A 84 -6.77 -9.97 11.67
CA SER A 84 -6.09 -10.04 12.96
C SER A 84 -6.99 -9.45 14.04
N GLY A 85 -7.34 -10.30 15.01
CA GLY A 85 -8.43 -10.06 15.97
C GLY A 85 -9.78 -9.78 15.28
N ASP A 86 -10.73 -9.23 16.05
CA ASP A 86 -12.07 -8.86 15.54
C ASP A 86 -12.12 -7.48 14.86
N ARG A 87 -10.95 -6.82 14.73
CA ARG A 87 -10.86 -5.38 14.47
C ARG A 87 -10.22 -5.01 13.13
N TYR A 88 -9.35 -5.87 12.59
CA TYR A 88 -8.61 -5.57 11.37
C TYR A 88 -8.76 -6.68 10.34
N SER A 89 -9.13 -6.29 9.13
CA SER A 89 -9.14 -7.14 7.95
C SER A 89 -8.48 -6.42 6.79
N VAL A 90 -7.81 -7.17 5.92
CA VAL A 90 -7.29 -6.63 4.66
C VAL A 90 -8.46 -6.19 3.78
N PHE A 91 -8.58 -4.89 3.51
CA PHE A 91 -9.59 -4.33 2.62
C PHE A 91 -9.13 -4.33 1.17
N GLY A 92 -7.85 -4.05 0.95
CA GLY A 92 -7.27 -3.98 -0.38
C GLY A 92 -5.77 -3.86 -0.33
N MET A 93 -5.15 -4.28 -1.43
CA MET A 93 -3.73 -4.20 -1.69
C MET A 93 -3.51 -3.46 -3.00
N ARG A 94 -2.43 -2.69 -3.04
CA ARG A 94 -1.94 -2.06 -4.25
C ARG A 94 -0.45 -2.29 -4.29
N HIS A 95 0.04 -2.78 -5.41
CA HIS A 95 1.44 -2.84 -5.79
C HIS A 95 1.65 -1.77 -6.87
N THR A 96 2.65 -0.91 -6.72
CA THR A 96 2.97 0.10 -7.73
C THR A 96 4.47 0.17 -7.96
N ILE A 97 4.86 0.07 -9.23
CA ILE A 97 6.22 0.31 -9.71
C ILE A 97 6.17 1.66 -10.41
N SER A 98 7.07 2.57 -10.06
CA SER A 98 7.06 3.91 -10.64
C SER A 98 8.43 4.39 -11.06
N LYS A 99 8.49 5.09 -12.19
CA LYS A 99 9.67 5.79 -12.66
C LYS A 99 9.35 7.27 -12.81
N THR A 100 10.20 8.10 -12.23
CA THR A 100 10.02 9.55 -12.24
C THR A 100 11.12 10.18 -13.09
N TYR A 101 10.72 10.97 -14.07
CA TYR A 101 11.57 11.81 -14.90
C TYR A 101 11.31 13.27 -14.53
N LYS A 102 12.37 14.05 -14.31
CA LYS A 102 12.25 15.44 -13.86
C LYS A 102 13.29 16.30 -14.54
N ASN A 103 12.87 17.50 -14.95
CA ASN A 103 13.76 18.57 -15.36
C ASN A 103 13.39 19.88 -14.62
N SER A 104 13.95 21.01 -15.06
CA SER A 104 13.68 22.33 -14.46
C SER A 104 12.18 22.70 -14.51
N SER A 105 11.51 22.41 -15.63
CA SER A 105 10.15 22.86 -15.93
C SER A 105 9.05 21.83 -15.66
N MET A 106 9.39 20.54 -15.55
CA MET A 106 8.41 19.45 -15.54
C MET A 106 8.84 18.25 -14.68
N ARG A 107 7.85 17.51 -14.19
CA ARG A 107 7.97 16.17 -13.58
C ARG A 107 6.96 15.22 -14.22
N LEU A 108 7.44 14.18 -14.88
CA LEU A 108 6.67 13.08 -15.43
C LEU A 108 6.86 11.85 -14.54
N LYS A 109 5.78 11.23 -14.07
CA LYS A 109 5.82 9.98 -13.31
C LYS A 109 4.97 8.93 -14.00
N ALA A 110 5.63 7.92 -14.58
CA ALA A 110 5.00 6.75 -15.14
C ALA A 110 4.90 5.67 -14.05
N ARG A 111 3.74 5.01 -13.95
CA ARG A 111 3.47 4.00 -12.93
C ARG A 111 2.75 2.79 -13.52
N HIS A 112 3.27 1.60 -13.25
CA HIS A 112 2.50 0.37 -13.33
C HIS A 112 1.81 0.15 -11.98
N ALA A 113 0.48 0.13 -11.94
CA ALA A 113 -0.28 -0.06 -10.72
C ALA A 113 -1.17 -1.31 -10.80
N ASP A 114 -0.82 -2.32 -10.01
CA ASP A 114 -1.60 -3.53 -9.81
C ASP A 114 -2.36 -3.42 -8.47
N ARG A 115 -3.67 -3.57 -8.51
CA ARG A 115 -4.57 -3.33 -7.39
C ARG A 115 -5.50 -4.51 -7.20
N PHE A 116 -5.81 -4.81 -5.95
CA PHE A 116 -6.83 -5.78 -5.60
C PHE A 116 -7.64 -5.30 -4.40
N ARG A 117 -8.96 -5.43 -4.48
CA ARG A 117 -9.91 -5.11 -3.41
C ARG A 117 -10.60 -6.38 -2.95
N PHE A 118 -10.51 -6.68 -1.66
CA PHE A 118 -11.12 -7.88 -1.07
C PHE A 118 -12.64 -7.77 -0.98
N ARG A 119 -13.20 -6.58 -0.71
CA ARG A 119 -14.64 -6.38 -0.51
C ARG A 119 -15.51 -6.92 -1.64
N ASN A 120 -15.04 -6.82 -2.87
CA ASN A 120 -15.77 -7.24 -4.08
C ASN A 120 -14.92 -8.13 -4.98
N SER A 121 -13.84 -8.72 -4.45
CA SER A 121 -12.90 -9.59 -5.18
C SER A 121 -12.46 -9.01 -6.53
N HIS A 122 -12.30 -7.69 -6.60
CA HIS A 122 -12.01 -6.98 -7.84
C HIS A 122 -10.55 -6.59 -7.90
N GLY A 123 -9.84 -7.07 -8.93
CA GLY A 123 -8.47 -6.70 -9.20
C GLY A 123 -8.29 -6.02 -10.55
N GLN A 124 -7.51 -4.95 -10.58
CA GLN A 124 -7.30 -4.07 -11.72
C GLN A 124 -5.81 -3.76 -11.88
N VAL A 125 -5.30 -3.89 -13.10
CA VAL A 125 -3.95 -3.46 -13.49
C VAL A 125 -4.08 -2.26 -14.41
N THR A 126 -3.34 -1.19 -14.14
CA THR A 126 -3.36 0.05 -14.94
C THR A 126 -1.97 0.59 -15.15
N GLU A 127 -1.69 1.07 -16.36
CA GLU A 127 -0.56 1.97 -16.62
C GLU A 127 -1.03 3.41 -16.41
N GLU A 128 -0.33 4.16 -15.55
CA GLU A 128 -0.72 5.51 -15.14
C GLU A 128 0.41 6.50 -15.44
N ILE A 129 0.05 7.64 -16.03
CA ILE A 129 0.98 8.75 -16.25
C ILE A 129 0.51 9.96 -15.44
N GLU A 130 1.40 10.50 -14.62
CA GLU A 130 1.19 11.77 -13.93
C GLU A 130 2.18 12.81 -14.44
N LEU A 131 1.66 13.93 -14.94
CA LEU A 131 2.45 15.02 -15.48
C LEU A 131 2.24 16.27 -14.65
N ASN A 132 3.32 16.83 -14.12
CA ASN A 132 3.31 18.08 -13.38
C ASN A 132 4.21 19.09 -14.08
N PHE A 133 3.63 20.20 -14.53
CA PHE A 133 4.38 21.33 -15.06
C PHE A 133 4.52 22.41 -13.99
N LYS A 134 5.70 23.01 -13.91
CA LYS A 134 5.91 24.21 -13.10
C LYS A 134 5.56 25.42 -13.94
N GLY A 135 4.68 26.28 -13.43
CA GLY A 135 4.36 27.57 -14.07
C GLY A 135 3.19 27.56 -15.08
N ILE A 136 2.39 26.49 -15.19
CA ILE A 136 1.15 26.51 -16.01
C ILE A 136 0.06 27.43 -15.45
N THR A 137 0.24 27.95 -14.23
CA THR A 137 -0.68 28.93 -13.61
C THR A 137 -0.88 30.23 -14.42
N SER A 138 -0.12 30.47 -15.50
CA SER A 138 -0.30 31.65 -16.37
C SER A 138 -1.10 31.42 -17.66
N VAL A 139 -1.53 30.19 -17.98
CA VAL A 139 -2.17 29.87 -19.30
C VAL A 139 -3.64 29.45 -19.17
N LEU A 140 -4.13 29.28 -17.95
CA LEU A 140 -5.55 28.99 -17.68
C LEU A 140 -6.22 30.28 -17.18
N HIS A 141 -6.48 31.19 -18.12
CA HIS A 141 -7.40 32.31 -17.97
C HIS A 141 -8.73 31.98 -18.62
#